data_AF-A0A8N1S5C0-F1
#
_entry.id   AF-A0A8N1S5C0-F1
#
_cell.length_a   1.000
_cell.length_b   1.000
_cell.length_c   1.000
_cell.angle_alpha   90.00
_cell.angle_beta   90.00
_cell.angle_gamma   90.00
#
_symmetry.space_group_name_H-M   'P 1'
#
loop_
_entity.id
_entity.type
_entity.pdbx_description
1 polymer ?
#
loop_
_entity_poly.entity_id
_entity_poly.type
_entity_poly.pdbx_seq_one_letter_code
_entity_poly.pdbx_strand_id
1 'polypeptide(L)'
;LKLFIIYYLSILDIVFLNIRQIKRLFERIQADWNLLQDEHEREIIASYAEYGRLITIFLTSKIFLSIATFIYLHIKHACGLLKIASYRMERVMDMENMQQISPLEREHIMCVRIMRAVNIQQKAMKFEYNVYISYFIVLLILSLNVFGLFQFLPNFLDIIAPLNESRERYLSFSAEYFIDQKQYFYLILTHGLLAVYIGSAGVLATGSSLIGFISHICAMLKIASYRLEHLSDNLSSVSELEKDCIIRKRIINVVDIHRRAIELVFDLQKKS
;
A
#
# COMPACT_ATOMS: atom_id res chain seq x y z
N LEU A 1 18.09 -0.39 16.16
CA LEU A 1 19.33 -0.62 15.38
C LEU A 1 19.87 -2.05 15.55
N LYS A 2 20.21 -2.53 16.75
CA LYS A 2 20.73 -3.91 16.96
C LYS A 2 19.76 -5.03 16.50
N LEU A 3 18.47 -4.95 16.85
CA LEU A 3 17.45 -5.90 16.38
C LEU A 3 17.29 -5.89 14.84
N PHE A 4 17.44 -4.73 14.22
CA PHE A 4 17.36 -4.57 12.77
C PHE A 4 18.57 -5.21 12.07
N ILE A 5 19.77 -5.04 12.65
CA ILE A 5 21.01 -5.67 12.16
C ILE A 5 20.96 -7.20 12.34
N ILE A 6 20.49 -7.70 13.48
CA ILE A 6 20.33 -9.14 13.73
C ILE A 6 19.32 -9.75 12.75
N TYR A 7 18.19 -9.08 12.54
CA TYR A 7 17.20 -9.50 11.54
C TYR A 7 17.82 -9.54 10.14
N TYR A 8 18.57 -8.51 9.74
CA TYR A 8 19.23 -8.46 8.44
C TYR A 8 20.30 -9.55 8.27
N LEU A 9 21.12 -9.81 9.30
CA LEU A 9 22.12 -10.89 9.30
C LEU A 9 21.46 -12.27 9.26
N SER A 10 20.36 -12.48 9.98
CA SER A 10 19.60 -13.74 9.92
C SER A 10 19.00 -13.98 8.53
N ILE A 11 18.53 -12.93 7.85
CA ILE A 11 18.07 -13.01 6.46
C ILE A 11 19.23 -13.32 5.53
N LEU A 12 20.39 -12.68 5.71
CA LEU A 12 21.58 -12.94 4.91
C LEU A 12 22.08 -14.39 5.09
N ASP A 13 22.07 -14.93 6.31
CA ASP A 13 22.45 -16.32 6.58
C ASP A 13 21.43 -17.31 6.00
N ILE A 14 20.12 -17.04 6.10
CA ILE A 14 19.07 -17.86 5.48
C ILE A 14 19.21 -17.85 3.95
N VAL A 15 19.44 -16.68 3.36
CA VAL A 15 19.69 -16.53 1.92
C VAL A 15 20.97 -17.28 1.51
N PHE A 16 22.05 -17.18 2.29
CA PHE A 16 23.34 -17.82 2.00
C PHE A 16 23.29 -19.35 2.14
N LEU A 17 22.62 -19.87 3.17
CA LEU A 17 22.37 -21.31 3.34
C LEU A 17 21.48 -21.86 2.22
N ASN A 18 20.45 -21.09 1.81
CA ASN A 18 19.61 -21.45 0.68
C ASN A 18 20.37 -21.46 -0.64
N ILE A 19 21.31 -20.53 -0.88
CA ILE A 19 22.13 -20.52 -2.10
C ILE A 19 22.92 -21.83 -2.26
N ARG A 20 23.55 -22.35 -1.19
CA ARG A 20 24.28 -23.64 -1.26
C ARG A 20 23.36 -24.84 -1.51
N GLN A 21 22.15 -24.82 -0.96
CA GLN A 21 21.18 -25.91 -1.17
C GLN A 21 20.59 -25.86 -2.58
N ILE A 22 20.17 -24.67 -3.05
CA ILE A 22 19.68 -24.42 -4.39
C ILE A 22 20.73 -24.81 -5.43
N LYS A 23 22.00 -24.45 -5.20
CA LYS A 23 23.10 -24.80 -6.09
C LYS A 23 23.27 -26.32 -6.26
N ARG A 24 23.24 -27.08 -5.16
CA ARG A 24 23.28 -28.56 -5.20
C ARG A 24 22.09 -29.17 -5.95
N LEU A 25 20.92 -28.54 -5.82
CA LEU A 25 19.69 -28.92 -6.52
C LEU A 25 19.83 -28.72 -8.04
N PHE A 26 20.33 -27.57 -8.47
CA PHE A 26 20.56 -27.26 -9.88
C PHE A 26 21.62 -28.15 -10.53
N GLU A 27 22.72 -28.44 -9.83
CA GLU A 27 23.74 -29.38 -10.30
C GLU A 27 23.13 -30.76 -10.62
N ARG A 28 22.20 -31.21 -9.78
CA ARG A 28 21.52 -32.49 -9.94
C ARG A 28 20.53 -32.47 -11.10
N ILE A 29 19.67 -31.45 -11.17
CA ILE A 29 18.70 -31.27 -12.26
C ILE A 29 19.39 -31.22 -13.63
N GLN A 30 20.53 -30.56 -13.73
CA GLN A 30 21.27 -30.46 -14.98
C GLN A 30 21.93 -31.78 -15.40
N ALA A 31 22.46 -32.54 -14.44
CA ALA A 31 22.97 -33.87 -14.71
C ALA A 31 21.84 -34.80 -15.18
N ASP A 32 20.68 -34.74 -14.51
CA ASP A 32 19.51 -35.55 -14.86
C ASP A 32 18.98 -35.19 -16.27
N TRP A 33 19.02 -33.92 -16.68
CA TRP A 33 18.59 -33.48 -18.02
C TRP A 33 19.46 -34.04 -19.14
N ASN A 34 20.77 -34.14 -18.92
CA ASN A 34 21.72 -34.66 -19.92
C ASN A 34 21.65 -36.18 -20.09
N LEU A 35 20.96 -36.89 -19.20
CA LEU A 35 20.78 -38.34 -19.26
C LEU A 35 19.58 -38.76 -20.11
N LEU A 36 18.70 -37.83 -20.50
CA LEU A 36 17.48 -38.12 -21.24
C LEU A 36 17.80 -38.49 -22.69
N GLN A 37 17.30 -39.63 -23.15
CA GLN A 37 17.67 -40.19 -24.45
C GLN A 37 16.58 -40.01 -25.50
N ASP A 38 15.31 -40.19 -25.12
CA ASP A 38 14.19 -40.22 -26.05
C ASP A 38 13.25 -39.00 -25.94
N GLU A 39 12.37 -38.87 -26.92
CA GLU A 39 11.42 -37.75 -27.05
C GLU A 39 10.30 -37.83 -25.99
N HIS A 40 9.91 -39.03 -25.58
CA HIS A 40 8.89 -39.25 -24.57
C HIS A 40 9.36 -38.82 -23.17
N GLU A 41 10.62 -39.07 -22.83
CA GLU A 41 11.27 -38.56 -21.60
C GLU A 41 11.29 -37.03 -21.55
N ARG A 42 11.49 -36.37 -22.69
CA ARG A 42 11.46 -34.89 -22.79
C ARG A 42 10.04 -34.34 -22.67
N GLU A 43 9.04 -35.02 -23.25
CA GLU A 43 7.63 -34.66 -23.08
C GLU A 43 7.20 -34.72 -21.61
N ILE A 44 7.65 -35.72 -20.87
CA ILE A 44 7.36 -35.85 -19.43
C ILE A 44 7.87 -34.61 -18.69
N ILE A 45 9.12 -34.20 -18.90
CA ILE A 45 9.68 -33.02 -18.22
C ILE A 45 9.04 -31.71 -18.71
N ALA A 46 8.71 -31.61 -20.00
CA ALA A 46 7.96 -30.48 -20.53
C ALA A 46 6.61 -30.31 -19.84
N SER A 47 5.90 -31.40 -19.52
CA SER A 47 4.65 -31.35 -18.76
C SER A 47 4.83 -30.79 -17.34
N TYR A 48 5.94 -31.13 -16.67
CA TYR A 48 6.28 -30.57 -15.35
C TYR A 48 6.69 -29.10 -15.43
N ALA A 49 7.36 -28.68 -16.50
CA ALA A 49 7.67 -27.28 -16.75
C ALA A 49 6.38 -26.46 -17.00
N GLU A 50 5.42 -27.01 -17.73
CA GLU A 50 4.10 -26.40 -17.93
C GLU A 50 3.31 -26.29 -16.62
N TYR A 51 3.36 -27.33 -15.78
CA TYR A 51 2.83 -27.29 -14.42
C TYR A 51 3.48 -26.18 -13.56
N GLY A 52 4.80 -26.02 -13.67
CA GLY A 52 5.53 -24.90 -13.06
C GLY A 52 5.06 -23.53 -13.55
N ARG A 53 4.80 -23.39 -14.86
CA ARG A 53 4.26 -22.16 -15.45
C ARG A 53 2.87 -21.82 -14.90
N LEU A 54 2.00 -22.82 -14.77
CA LEU A 54 0.67 -22.65 -14.16
C LEU A 54 0.76 -22.20 -12.70
N ILE A 55 1.68 -22.76 -11.93
CA ILE A 55 1.94 -22.32 -10.54
C ILE A 55 2.39 -20.85 -10.53
N THR A 56 3.30 -20.44 -11.41
CA THR A 56 3.75 -19.04 -11.48
C THR A 56 2.61 -18.08 -11.85
N ILE A 57 1.76 -18.45 -12.82
CA ILE A 57 0.56 -17.67 -13.17
C ILE A 57 -0.40 -17.58 -11.97
N PHE A 58 -0.60 -18.69 -11.26
CA PHE A 58 -1.43 -18.71 -10.06
C PHE A 58 -0.86 -17.79 -8.98
N LEU A 59 0.44 -17.89 -8.66
CA LEU A 59 1.08 -17.05 -7.65
C LEU A 59 1.06 -15.57 -8.00
N THR A 60 1.33 -15.20 -9.26
CA THR A 60 1.25 -13.81 -9.72
C THR A 60 -0.18 -13.27 -9.62
N SER A 61 -1.19 -14.05 -10.02
CA SER A 61 -2.60 -13.66 -9.85
C SER A 61 -2.97 -13.42 -8.38
N LYS A 62 -2.42 -14.22 -7.46
CA LYS A 62 -2.64 -14.07 -6.01
C LYS A 62 -2.03 -12.78 -5.46
N ILE A 63 -0.88 -12.34 -5.99
CA ILE A 63 -0.28 -11.05 -5.61
C ILE A 63 -1.19 -9.89 -6.03
N PHE A 64 -1.71 -9.90 -7.25
CA PHE A 64 -2.66 -8.87 -7.71
C PHE A 64 -3.94 -8.85 -6.85
N LEU A 65 -4.49 -10.02 -6.53
CA LEU A 65 -5.64 -10.13 -5.65
C LEU A 65 -5.35 -9.62 -4.23
N SER A 66 -4.15 -9.89 -3.71
CA SER A 66 -3.71 -9.39 -2.39
C SER A 66 -3.64 -7.86 -2.37
N ILE A 67 -3.06 -7.24 -3.40
CA ILE A 67 -2.99 -5.78 -3.53
C ILE A 67 -4.41 -5.18 -3.63
N ALA A 68 -5.28 -5.77 -4.44
CA ALA A 68 -6.66 -5.29 -4.60
C ALA A 68 -7.47 -5.38 -3.29
N THR A 69 -7.38 -6.52 -2.58
CA THR A 69 -8.05 -6.71 -1.29
C THR A 69 -7.52 -5.77 -0.21
N PHE A 70 -6.21 -5.50 -0.19
CA PHE A 70 -5.59 -4.54 0.73
C PHE A 70 -6.07 -3.10 0.47
N ILE A 71 -6.11 -2.67 -0.79
CA ILE A 71 -6.67 -1.37 -1.18
C ILE A 71 -8.14 -1.27 -0.74
N TYR A 72 -8.95 -2.29 -1.02
CA TYR A 72 -10.35 -2.34 -0.62
C TYR A 72 -10.53 -2.24 0.91
N LEU A 73 -9.76 -3.02 1.67
CA LEU A 73 -9.74 -2.99 3.14
C LEU A 73 -9.40 -1.60 3.67
N HIS A 74 -8.40 -0.93 3.08
CA HIS A 74 -8.03 0.43 3.44
C HIS A 74 -9.15 1.44 3.20
N ILE A 75 -9.79 1.39 2.03
CA ILE A 75 -10.91 2.30 1.74
C ILE A 75 -12.08 2.02 2.71
N LYS A 76 -12.37 0.75 3.02
CA LYS A 76 -13.41 0.38 4.00
C LYS A 76 -13.08 0.87 5.41
N HIS A 77 -11.82 0.74 5.83
CA HIS A 77 -11.39 1.19 7.15
C HIS A 77 -11.44 2.73 7.27
N ALA A 78 -10.96 3.45 6.26
CA ALA A 78 -11.08 4.91 6.17
C ALA A 78 -12.56 5.37 6.21
N CYS A 79 -13.45 4.73 5.44
CA CYS A 79 -14.90 4.97 5.51
C CYS A 79 -15.46 4.72 6.92
N GLY A 80 -15.04 3.64 7.57
CA GLY A 80 -15.44 3.30 8.94
C GLY A 80 -15.08 4.41 9.93
N LEU A 81 -13.85 4.93 9.85
CA LEU A 81 -13.40 6.04 10.69
C LEU A 81 -14.17 7.34 10.43
N LEU A 82 -14.41 7.68 9.16
CA LEU A 82 -15.21 8.86 8.81
C LEU A 82 -16.64 8.73 9.32
N LYS A 83 -17.24 7.54 9.22
CA LYS A 83 -18.60 7.24 9.70
C LYS A 83 -18.70 7.28 11.22
N ILE A 84 -17.74 6.70 11.94
CA ILE A 84 -17.66 6.78 13.42
C ILE A 84 -17.56 8.24 13.86
N ALA A 85 -16.79 9.05 13.15
CA ALA A 85 -16.70 10.47 13.47
C ALA A 85 -17.97 11.25 13.13
N SER A 86 -18.62 10.97 12.00
CA SER A 86 -19.91 11.56 11.66
C SER A 86 -20.93 11.25 12.75
N TYR A 87 -21.00 10.00 13.20
CA TYR A 87 -21.85 9.59 14.31
C TYR A 87 -21.49 10.33 15.62
N ARG A 88 -20.19 10.50 15.92
CA ARG A 88 -19.76 11.28 17.08
C ARG A 88 -20.13 12.76 16.97
N MET A 89 -20.14 13.33 15.76
CA MET A 89 -20.57 14.71 15.51
C MET A 89 -22.10 14.84 15.61
N GLU A 90 -22.86 13.95 14.99
CA GLU A 90 -24.34 13.92 15.02
C GLU A 90 -24.87 13.69 16.43
N ARG A 91 -24.35 12.70 17.15
CA ARG A 91 -24.73 12.46 18.56
C ARG A 91 -24.39 13.63 19.48
N VAL A 92 -23.41 14.44 19.11
CA VAL A 92 -23.05 15.66 19.85
C VAL A 92 -24.05 16.79 19.57
N MET A 93 -24.72 16.78 18.41
CA MET A 93 -25.80 17.72 18.05
C MET A 93 -27.18 17.32 18.64
N ASP A 94 -27.45 16.02 18.81
CA ASP A 94 -28.76 15.47 19.24
C ASP A 94 -28.97 15.35 20.76
N MET A 95 -28.18 16.02 21.61
CA MET A 95 -28.43 15.94 23.05
C MET A 95 -29.54 16.91 23.51
N GLU A 96 -30.74 16.37 23.66
CA GLU A 96 -31.86 16.91 24.48
C GLU A 96 -31.40 17.35 25.89
N ASN A 97 -30.31 16.79 26.44
CA ASN A 97 -29.80 17.14 27.76
C ASN A 97 -29.12 18.51 27.88
N MET A 98 -28.95 19.26 26.79
CA MET A 98 -28.25 20.54 26.90
C MET A 98 -29.15 21.68 27.40
N GLN A 99 -30.47 21.49 27.47
CA GLN A 99 -31.44 22.49 27.96
C GLN A 99 -31.20 23.01 29.39
N GLN A 100 -30.40 22.31 30.21
CA GLN A 100 -30.05 22.73 31.57
C GLN A 100 -28.77 23.58 31.69
N ILE A 101 -27.98 23.73 30.62
CA ILE A 101 -26.66 24.40 30.63
C ILE A 101 -26.76 25.74 29.88
N SER A 102 -26.00 26.74 30.34
CA SER A 102 -25.92 28.06 29.68
C SER A 102 -25.58 27.91 28.17
N PRO A 103 -26.15 28.73 27.29
CA PRO A 103 -25.91 28.64 25.84
C PRO A 103 -24.42 28.62 25.49
N LEU A 104 -23.60 29.42 26.18
CA LEU A 104 -22.16 29.55 25.95
C LEU A 104 -21.35 28.29 26.36
N GLU A 105 -21.64 27.67 27.50
CA GLU A 105 -20.99 26.41 27.91
C GLU A 105 -21.33 25.26 26.97
N ARG A 106 -22.58 25.24 26.48
CA ARG A 106 -23.08 24.26 25.51
C ARG A 106 -22.24 24.26 24.23
N GLU A 107 -21.97 25.46 23.72
CA GLU A 107 -21.22 25.69 22.49
C GLU A 107 -19.74 25.31 22.61
N HIS A 108 -19.11 25.72 23.71
CA HIS A 108 -17.71 25.37 24.00
C HIS A 108 -17.53 23.84 24.10
N ILE A 109 -18.43 23.16 24.81
CA ILE A 109 -18.43 21.70 24.91
C ILE A 109 -18.62 21.05 23.52
N MET A 110 -19.49 21.59 22.68
CA MET A 110 -19.72 21.07 21.32
C MET A 110 -18.46 21.20 20.45
N CYS A 111 -17.80 22.37 20.47
CA CYS A 111 -16.56 22.64 19.74
C CYS A 111 -15.42 21.71 20.16
N VAL A 112 -15.17 21.59 21.47
CA VAL A 112 -14.11 20.71 22.01
C VAL A 112 -14.32 19.25 21.59
N ARG A 113 -15.57 18.79 21.56
CA ARG A 113 -15.91 17.42 21.16
C ARG A 113 -15.71 17.19 19.66
N ILE A 114 -16.11 18.14 18.80
CA ILE A 114 -15.86 18.09 17.36
C ILE A 114 -14.36 18.08 17.08
N MET A 115 -13.58 18.96 17.72
CA MET A 115 -12.12 19.00 17.60
C MET A 115 -11.47 17.68 18.02
N ARG A 116 -11.92 17.10 19.14
CA ARG A 116 -11.42 15.80 19.61
C ARG A 116 -11.73 14.69 18.60
N ALA A 117 -12.93 14.68 18.01
CA ALA A 117 -13.29 13.71 16.97
C ALA A 117 -12.37 13.85 15.74
N VAL A 118 -12.21 15.07 15.20
CA VAL A 118 -11.34 15.35 14.05
C VAL A 118 -9.88 14.99 14.33
N ASN A 119 -9.37 15.27 15.53
CA ASN A 119 -8.00 14.92 15.90
C ASN A 119 -7.78 13.40 16.00
N ILE A 120 -8.74 12.65 16.54
CA ILE A 120 -8.69 11.18 16.58
C ILE A 120 -8.70 10.61 15.16
N GLN A 121 -9.55 11.15 14.27
CA GLN A 121 -9.57 10.75 12.86
C GLN A 121 -8.22 11.01 12.18
N GLN A 122 -7.65 12.21 12.36
CA GLN A 122 -6.37 12.55 11.74
C GLN A 122 -5.24 11.63 12.20
N LYS A 123 -5.20 11.27 13.50
CA LYS A 123 -4.21 10.31 14.02
C LYS A 123 -4.40 8.92 13.44
N ALA A 124 -5.64 8.44 13.34
CA ALA A 124 -5.94 7.13 12.79
C ALA A 124 -5.56 7.02 11.30
N MET A 125 -5.86 8.05 10.50
CA MET A 125 -5.44 8.10 9.10
C MET A 125 -3.92 8.16 8.92
N LYS A 126 -3.21 8.90 9.78
CA LYS A 126 -1.74 8.94 9.74
C LYS A 126 -1.14 7.56 10.05
N PHE A 127 -1.74 6.81 10.97
CA PHE A 127 -1.34 5.44 11.26
C PHE A 127 -1.57 4.53 10.04
N GLU A 128 -2.75 4.61 9.41
CA GLU A 128 -3.04 3.86 8.18
C GLU A 128 -2.09 4.18 7.04
N TYR A 129 -1.76 5.46 6.84
CA TYR A 129 -0.78 5.86 5.82
C TYR A 129 0.58 5.21 6.06
N ASN A 130 1.05 5.17 7.31
CA ASN A 130 2.32 4.52 7.64
C ASN A 130 2.27 3.00 7.39
N VAL A 131 1.13 2.36 7.70
CA VAL A 131 0.91 0.93 7.41
C VAL A 131 0.91 0.67 5.89
N TYR A 132 0.22 1.51 5.12
CA TYR A 132 0.19 1.44 3.66
C TYR A 132 1.60 1.57 3.05
N ILE A 133 2.36 2.61 3.44
CA ILE A 133 3.72 2.83 2.94
C ILE A 133 4.64 1.66 3.32
N SER A 134 4.57 1.19 4.57
CA SER A 134 5.35 0.04 5.05
C SER A 134 5.07 -1.23 4.24
N TYR A 135 3.80 -1.54 4.00
CA TYR A 135 3.38 -2.70 3.21
C TYR A 135 3.94 -2.65 1.78
N PHE A 136 3.81 -1.51 1.10
CA PHE A 136 4.34 -1.34 -0.26
C PHE A 136 5.87 -1.45 -0.31
N ILE A 137 6.58 -0.90 0.67
CA ILE A 137 8.04 -1.03 0.75
C ILE A 137 8.43 -2.50 0.90
N VAL A 138 7.75 -3.26 1.76
CA VAL A 138 8.00 -4.70 1.94
C VAL A 138 7.75 -5.48 0.64
N LEU A 139 6.64 -5.20 -0.06
CA LEU A 139 6.33 -5.81 -1.36
C LEU A 139 7.39 -5.50 -2.42
N LEU A 140 7.83 -4.23 -2.50
CA LEU A 140 8.87 -3.81 -3.44
C LEU A 140 10.18 -4.55 -3.17
N ILE A 141 10.63 -4.60 -1.92
CA ILE A 141 11.84 -5.34 -1.52
C ILE A 141 11.71 -6.81 -1.89
N LEU A 142 10.58 -7.45 -1.58
CA LEU A 142 10.36 -8.86 -1.91
C LEU A 142 10.42 -9.11 -3.42
N SER A 143 9.76 -8.27 -4.23
CA SER A 143 9.75 -8.38 -5.69
C SER A 143 11.14 -8.20 -6.31
N LEU A 144 11.94 -7.24 -5.84
CA LEU A 144 13.31 -7.00 -6.31
C LEU A 144 14.24 -8.17 -5.98
N ASN A 145 14.08 -8.78 -4.79
CA ASN A 145 14.86 -9.95 -4.39
C ASN A 145 14.51 -11.17 -5.24
N VAL A 146 13.23 -11.45 -5.47
CA VAL A 146 12.79 -12.56 -6.33
C VAL A 146 13.25 -12.36 -7.77
N PHE A 147 13.12 -11.15 -8.30
CA PHE A 147 13.58 -10.80 -9.65
C PHE A 147 15.10 -10.95 -9.78
N GLY A 148 15.87 -10.45 -8.81
CA GLY A 148 17.32 -10.61 -8.77
C GLY A 148 17.74 -12.08 -8.68
N LEU A 149 17.10 -12.87 -7.81
CA LEU A 149 17.35 -14.30 -7.68
C LEU A 149 17.13 -15.02 -9.01
N PHE A 150 16.02 -14.76 -9.69
CA PHE A 150 15.69 -15.40 -10.96
C PHE A 150 16.67 -15.02 -12.08
N GLN A 151 16.99 -13.73 -12.22
CA GLN A 151 17.83 -13.23 -13.30
C GLN A 151 19.31 -13.58 -13.13
N PHE A 152 19.83 -13.53 -11.90
CA PHE A 152 21.25 -13.78 -11.61
C PHE A 152 21.53 -15.24 -11.26
N LEU A 153 20.50 -16.09 -11.18
CA LEU A 153 20.66 -17.53 -10.96
C LEU A 153 21.70 -18.15 -11.89
N PRO A 154 21.69 -17.91 -13.22
CA PRO A 154 22.68 -18.51 -14.13
C PRO A 154 24.11 -18.08 -13.79
N ASN A 155 24.33 -16.80 -13.44
CA ASN A 155 25.65 -16.28 -13.08
C ASN A 155 26.18 -16.90 -11.78
N PHE A 156 25.31 -17.07 -10.78
CA PHE A 156 25.68 -17.80 -9.57
C PHE A 156 26.00 -19.25 -9.91
N LEU A 157 25.18 -19.91 -10.72
CA LEU A 157 25.43 -21.28 -11.12
C LEU A 157 26.77 -21.40 -11.88
N ASP A 158 27.18 -20.42 -12.70
CA ASP A 158 28.44 -20.47 -13.45
C ASP A 158 29.68 -20.36 -12.55
N ILE A 159 29.61 -19.58 -11.46
CA ILE A 159 30.70 -19.47 -10.48
C ILE A 159 30.84 -20.78 -9.70
N ILE A 160 29.71 -21.31 -9.25
CA ILE A 160 29.72 -22.35 -8.24
C ILE A 160 29.72 -23.74 -8.92
N ALA A 161 29.15 -23.89 -10.12
CA ALA A 161 29.05 -25.12 -10.93
C ALA A 161 29.28 -24.82 -12.43
N PRO A 162 30.53 -24.55 -12.84
CA PRO A 162 30.86 -24.22 -14.21
C PRO A 162 30.64 -25.42 -15.15
N LEU A 163 30.10 -25.14 -16.34
CA LEU A 163 29.95 -26.11 -17.43
C LEU A 163 30.99 -25.82 -18.50
N ASN A 164 31.27 -26.81 -19.37
CA ASN A 164 32.14 -26.59 -20.54
C ASN A 164 31.56 -25.57 -21.54
N GLU A 165 30.25 -25.32 -21.50
CA GLU A 165 29.55 -24.29 -22.26
C GLU A 165 28.86 -23.29 -21.32
N SER A 166 28.78 -22.00 -21.68
CA SER A 166 28.10 -21.00 -20.85
C SER A 166 26.59 -21.25 -20.79
N ARG A 167 25.97 -21.18 -19.60
CA ARG A 167 24.51 -21.33 -19.46
C ARG A 167 23.75 -20.27 -20.26
N GLU A 168 22.71 -20.69 -20.97
CA GLU A 168 21.84 -19.75 -21.67
C GLU A 168 21.14 -18.82 -20.67
N ARG A 169 21.24 -17.52 -20.93
CA ARG A 169 20.60 -16.49 -20.11
C ARG A 169 19.17 -16.32 -20.58
N TYR A 170 18.21 -16.82 -19.81
CA TYR A 170 16.79 -16.61 -20.07
C TYR A 170 16.33 -15.30 -19.44
N LEU A 171 15.68 -14.45 -20.24
CA LEU A 171 15.02 -13.25 -19.75
C LEU A 171 13.77 -13.61 -18.95
N SER A 172 13.60 -12.97 -17.79
CA SER A 172 12.42 -13.15 -16.93
C SER A 172 11.09 -12.81 -17.61
N PHE A 173 11.13 -12.01 -18.68
CA PHE A 173 9.99 -11.65 -19.49
C PHE A 173 10.24 -12.01 -20.95
N SER A 174 9.34 -12.81 -21.53
CA SER A 174 9.28 -13.02 -22.98
C SER A 174 8.73 -11.75 -23.61
N ALA A 175 9.64 -10.90 -24.11
CA ALA A 175 9.31 -9.74 -24.91
C ALA A 175 10.18 -9.79 -26.17
N GLU A 176 9.55 -9.60 -27.33
CA GLU A 176 10.25 -9.49 -28.61
C GLU A 176 11.00 -8.16 -28.66
N TYR A 177 12.25 -8.18 -28.17
CA TYR A 177 13.21 -7.15 -28.52
C TYR A 177 13.73 -7.49 -29.91
N PHE A 178 13.52 -6.61 -30.89
CA PHE A 178 14.03 -6.73 -32.27
C PHE A 178 15.57 -6.58 -32.35
N ILE A 179 16.29 -6.97 -31.29
CA ILE A 179 17.73 -6.81 -31.06
C ILE A 179 18.23 -8.10 -30.40
N ASP A 180 19.47 -8.51 -30.69
CA ASP A 180 20.06 -9.73 -30.11
C ASP A 180 20.06 -9.69 -28.57
N GLN A 181 19.28 -10.58 -27.97
CA GLN A 181 19.06 -10.64 -26.52
C GLN A 181 20.32 -11.07 -25.74
N LYS A 182 21.20 -11.87 -26.35
CA LYS A 182 22.44 -12.33 -25.71
C LYS A 182 23.47 -11.20 -25.69
N GLN A 183 23.58 -10.43 -26.78
CA GLN A 183 24.51 -9.31 -26.88
C GLN A 183 24.12 -8.11 -25.99
N TYR A 184 22.83 -7.79 -25.89
CA TYR A 184 22.32 -6.62 -25.14
C TYR A 184 21.70 -6.96 -23.78
N PHE A 185 22.04 -8.13 -23.22
CA PHE A 185 21.44 -8.67 -22.00
C PHE A 185 21.35 -7.66 -20.83
N TYR A 186 22.46 -6.98 -20.49
CA TYR A 186 22.47 -6.03 -19.37
C TYR A 186 21.60 -4.80 -19.63
N LEU A 187 21.50 -4.35 -20.89
CA LEU A 187 20.67 -3.21 -21.28
C LEU A 187 19.17 -3.57 -21.24
N ILE A 188 18.82 -4.78 -21.66
CA ILE A 188 17.45 -5.30 -21.56
C ILE A 188 17.08 -5.52 -20.08
N LEU A 189 18.02 -6.02 -19.27
CA LEU A 189 17.83 -6.19 -17.83
C LEU A 189 17.61 -4.85 -17.11
N THR A 190 18.41 -3.83 -17.39
CA THR A 190 18.23 -2.50 -16.80
C THR A 190 16.91 -1.87 -17.24
N HIS A 191 16.50 -2.06 -18.51
CA HIS A 191 15.18 -1.65 -18.98
C HIS A 191 14.05 -2.36 -18.21
N GLY A 192 14.17 -3.67 -17.98
CA GLY A 192 13.19 -4.44 -17.19
C GLY A 192 13.08 -3.97 -15.74
N LEU A 193 14.22 -3.75 -15.07
CA LEU A 193 14.26 -3.19 -13.70
C LEU A 193 13.64 -1.79 -13.65
N LEU A 194 13.95 -0.95 -14.64
CA LEU A 194 13.40 0.40 -14.76
C LEU A 194 11.89 0.36 -14.98
N ALA A 195 11.39 -0.54 -15.82
CA ALA A 195 9.96 -0.71 -16.07
C ALA A 195 9.22 -1.16 -14.80
N VAL A 196 9.77 -2.13 -14.05
CA VAL A 196 9.20 -2.56 -12.75
C VAL A 196 9.21 -1.41 -11.75
N TYR A 197 10.30 -0.65 -11.68
CA TYR A 197 10.40 0.52 -10.82
C TYR A 197 9.34 1.58 -11.18
N ILE A 198 9.25 1.98 -12.45
CA ILE A 198 8.27 2.95 -12.93
C ILE A 198 6.83 2.47 -12.67
N GLY A 199 6.55 1.19 -12.94
CA GLY A 199 5.24 0.58 -12.68
C GLY A 199 4.87 0.64 -11.20
N SER A 200 5.80 0.23 -10.31
CA SER A 200 5.59 0.28 -8.86
C SER A 200 5.40 1.71 -8.34
N ALA A 201 6.17 2.67 -8.89
CA ALA A 201 6.05 4.08 -8.56
C ALA A 201 4.69 4.65 -9.00
N GLY A 202 4.17 4.23 -10.17
CA GLY A 202 2.84 4.59 -10.64
C GLY A 202 1.71 4.08 -9.73
N VAL A 203 1.79 2.82 -9.29
CA VAL A 203 0.81 2.26 -8.33
C VAL A 203 0.87 3.01 -7.00
N LEU A 204 2.06 3.24 -6.47
CA LEU A 204 2.29 4.02 -5.25
C LEU A 204 1.75 5.46 -5.36
N ALA A 205 2.01 6.15 -6.48
CA ALA A 205 1.54 7.51 -6.74
C ALA A 205 0.00 7.57 -6.81
N THR A 206 -0.62 6.60 -7.49
CA THR A 206 -2.08 6.53 -7.61
C THR A 206 -2.74 6.27 -6.25
N GLY A 207 -2.24 5.29 -5.47
CA GLY A 207 -2.80 5.00 -4.15
C GLY A 207 -2.53 6.10 -3.11
N SER A 208 -1.37 6.76 -3.16
CA SER A 208 -1.06 7.89 -2.29
C SER A 208 -1.88 9.14 -2.61
N SER A 209 -2.28 9.35 -3.88
CA SER A 209 -3.16 10.46 -4.27
C SER A 209 -4.54 10.35 -3.61
N LEU A 210 -5.11 9.14 -3.53
CA LEU A 210 -6.38 8.88 -2.85
C LEU A 210 -6.30 9.20 -1.35
N ILE A 211 -5.22 8.76 -0.68
CA ILE A 211 -4.99 9.06 0.74
C ILE A 211 -4.72 10.56 0.95
N GLY A 212 -4.06 11.21 -0.02
CA GLY A 212 -3.85 12.65 -0.06
C GLY A 212 -5.17 13.43 -0.05
N PHE A 213 -6.18 13.02 -0.82
CA PHE A 213 -7.50 13.65 -0.81
C PHE A 213 -8.20 13.53 0.54
N ILE A 214 -8.19 12.34 1.14
CA ILE A 214 -8.79 12.11 2.47
C ILE A 214 -8.05 12.94 3.52
N SER A 215 -6.72 12.99 3.45
CA SER A 215 -5.90 13.81 4.35
C SER A 215 -6.16 15.31 4.19
N HIS A 216 -6.36 15.78 2.96
CA HIS A 216 -6.69 17.17 2.66
C HIS A 216 -8.04 17.56 3.24
N ILE A 217 -9.06 16.72 3.06
CA ILE A 217 -10.37 16.90 3.66
C ILE A 217 -10.27 17.03 5.19
N CYS A 218 -9.56 16.12 5.85
CA CYS A 218 -9.43 16.20 7.31
C CYS A 218 -8.58 17.39 7.77
N ALA A 219 -7.62 17.85 6.96
CA ALA A 219 -6.93 19.11 7.22
C ALA A 219 -7.89 20.31 7.13
N MET A 220 -8.77 20.34 6.12
CA MET A 220 -9.80 21.37 6.00
C MET A 220 -10.76 21.37 7.19
N LEU A 221 -11.19 20.19 7.65
CA LEU A 221 -12.01 20.05 8.86
C LEU A 221 -11.26 20.53 10.11
N LYS A 222 -9.97 20.21 10.26
CA LYS A 222 -9.15 20.69 11.38
C LYS A 222 -9.03 22.21 11.38
N ILE A 223 -8.80 22.83 10.22
CA ILE A 223 -8.76 24.28 10.07
C ILE A 223 -10.12 24.89 10.42
N ALA A 224 -11.21 24.30 9.96
CA ALA A 224 -12.56 24.78 10.27
C ALA A 224 -12.86 24.72 11.77
N SER A 225 -12.49 23.63 12.44
CA SER A 225 -12.65 23.50 13.90
C SER A 225 -11.76 24.46 14.70
N TYR A 226 -10.51 24.69 14.25
CA TYR A 226 -9.62 25.69 14.86
C TYR A 226 -10.20 27.12 14.76
N ARG A 227 -10.74 27.47 13.59
CA ARG A 227 -11.42 28.77 13.39
C ARG A 227 -12.64 28.91 14.28
N LEU A 228 -13.36 27.82 14.52
CA LEU A 228 -14.53 27.81 15.40
C LEU A 228 -14.14 28.11 16.86
N GLU A 229 -13.07 27.49 17.35
CA GLU A 229 -12.52 27.71 18.70
C GLU A 229 -12.10 29.17 18.92
N HIS A 230 -11.33 29.75 18.01
CA HIS A 230 -10.80 31.11 18.17
C HIS A 230 -11.83 32.22 17.88
N LEU A 231 -12.97 31.90 17.26
CA LEU A 231 -14.07 32.86 17.10
C LEU A 231 -14.84 33.08 18.40
N SER A 232 -14.89 32.07 19.26
CA SER A 232 -15.49 32.18 20.59
C SER A 232 -14.86 33.34 21.38
N ASP A 233 -13.53 33.48 21.28
CA ASP A 233 -12.78 34.53 21.99
C ASP A 233 -13.05 35.93 21.41
N ASN A 234 -13.17 36.03 20.09
CA ASN A 234 -13.39 37.29 19.36
C ASN A 234 -14.82 37.83 19.46
N LEU A 235 -15.80 36.95 19.71
CA LEU A 235 -17.20 37.37 19.82
C LEU A 235 -17.54 37.97 21.18
N SER A 236 -16.60 38.09 22.13
CA SER A 236 -16.83 38.59 23.50
C SER A 236 -17.69 39.87 23.60
N SER A 237 -17.70 40.75 22.59
CA SER A 237 -18.49 41.99 22.51
C SER A 237 -19.88 41.90 21.82
N VAL A 238 -20.27 40.76 21.25
CA VAL A 238 -21.53 40.57 20.47
C VAL A 238 -22.67 40.04 21.37
N SER A 239 -23.94 40.29 21.00
CA SER A 239 -25.10 39.79 21.75
C SER A 239 -25.16 38.25 21.79
N GLU A 240 -25.65 37.67 22.89
CA GLU A 240 -25.78 36.22 23.10
C GLU A 240 -26.58 35.51 21.98
N LEU A 241 -27.63 36.15 21.46
CA LEU A 241 -28.46 35.60 20.38
C LEU A 241 -27.76 35.61 19.01
N GLU A 242 -26.95 36.62 18.72
CA GLU A 242 -26.16 36.67 17.48
C GLU A 242 -24.99 35.68 17.51
N LYS A 243 -24.37 35.48 18.68
CA LYS A 243 -23.35 34.44 18.91
C LYS A 243 -23.87 33.05 18.56
N ASP A 244 -25.03 32.69 19.11
CA ASP A 244 -25.65 31.37 18.90
C ASP A 244 -25.98 31.11 17.42
N CYS A 245 -26.54 32.10 16.72
CA CYS A 245 -26.82 31.99 15.29
C CYS A 245 -25.56 31.79 14.44
N ILE A 246 -24.49 32.54 14.72
CA ILE A 246 -23.22 32.49 13.97
C ILE A 246 -22.49 31.15 14.22
N ILE A 247 -22.45 30.69 15.47
CA ILE A 247 -21.78 29.44 15.86
C ILE A 247 -22.53 28.24 15.28
N ARG A 248 -23.86 28.20 15.44
CA ARG A 248 -24.72 27.14 14.90
C ARG A 248 -24.57 26.99 13.39
N LYS A 249 -24.58 28.11 12.65
CA LYS A 249 -24.38 28.12 11.19
C LYS A 249 -23.02 27.54 10.78
N ARG A 250 -21.96 27.79 11.57
CA ARG A 250 -20.61 27.26 11.30
C ARG A 250 -20.47 25.79 11.66
N ILE A 251 -21.09 25.32 12.74
CA ILE A 251 -21.13 23.89 13.10
C ILE A 251 -21.83 23.10 11.99
N ILE A 252 -22.97 23.59 11.50
CA ILE A 252 -23.67 22.99 10.35
C ILE A 252 -22.74 22.91 9.14
N ASN A 253 -21.98 23.96 8.84
CA ASN A 253 -21.03 23.97 7.73
C ASN A 253 -19.90 22.93 7.91
N VAL A 254 -19.35 22.76 9.12
CA VAL A 254 -18.33 21.73 9.40
C VAL A 254 -18.89 20.32 9.18
N VAL A 255 -20.10 20.06 9.69
CA VAL A 255 -20.78 18.77 9.50
C VAL A 255 -21.10 18.52 8.03
N ASP A 256 -21.52 19.54 7.29
CA ASP A 256 -21.80 19.46 5.85
C ASP A 256 -20.54 19.16 5.03
N ILE A 257 -19.41 19.80 5.34
CA ILE A 257 -18.10 19.46 4.74
C ILE A 257 -17.73 18.00 5.03
N HIS A 258 -17.93 17.53 6.27
CA HIS A 258 -17.65 16.14 6.66
C HIS A 258 -18.56 15.13 5.96
N ARG A 259 -19.85 15.46 5.78
CA ARG A 259 -20.80 14.65 5.02
C ARG A 259 -20.40 14.54 3.54
N ARG A 260 -20.11 15.67 2.88
CA ARG A 260 -19.66 15.68 1.48
C ARG A 260 -18.39 14.86 1.26
N ALA A 261 -17.48 14.87 2.24
CA ALA A 261 -16.29 14.04 2.21
C ALA A 261 -16.59 12.54 2.24
N ILE A 262 -17.54 12.13 3.07
CA ILE A 262 -17.99 10.75 3.14
C ILE A 262 -18.61 10.33 1.80
N GLU A 263 -19.46 11.17 1.21
CA GLU A 263 -20.07 10.95 -0.11
C GLU A 263 -19.01 10.80 -1.21
N LEU A 264 -18.02 11.68 -1.26
CA LEU A 264 -16.92 11.59 -2.22
C LEU A 264 -16.15 10.26 -2.12
N VAL A 265 -15.88 9.78 -0.91
CA VAL A 265 -15.19 8.49 -0.69
C VAL A 265 -16.09 7.31 -1.09
N PHE A 266 -17.41 7.39 -0.84
CA PHE A 266 -18.35 6.36 -1.28
C PHE A 266 -18.52 6.32 -2.80
N ASP A 267 -18.52 7.46 -3.48
CA ASP A 267 -18.59 7.51 -4.94
C ASP A 267 -17.34 6.91 -5.60
N LEU A 268 -16.17 7.10 -4.98
CA LEU A 268 -14.93 6.42 -5.38
C LEU A 268 -15.02 4.89 -5.20
N GLN A 269 -15.78 4.38 -4.22
CA GLN A 269 -16.01 2.94 -4.06
C GLN A 269 -16.95 2.35 -5.11
N LYS A 270 -17.92 3.13 -5.62
CA LYS A 270 -18.94 2.61 -6.56
C LYS A 270 -18.44 2.54 -8.01
N LYS A 271 -17.38 3.29 -8.33
CA LYS A 271 -16.74 3.32 -9.66
C LYS A 271 -15.53 2.37 -9.79
N SER A 272 -15.09 1.78 -8.69
CA SER A 272 -14.03 0.76 -8.60
C SER A 272 -14.61 -0.64 -8.68
#